data_AF-A0A9W5RZK4-F1
#
_entry.id   AF-A0A9W5RZK4-F1
#
_cell.length_a   1.000
_cell.length_b   1.000
_cell.length_c   1.000
_cell.angle_alpha   90.00
_cell.angle_beta   90.00
_cell.angle_gamma   90.00
#
_symmetry.space_group_name_H-M   'P 1'
#
loop_
_entity.id
_entity.type
_entity.pdbx_description
1 polymer ?
#
loop_
_entity_poly.entity_id
_entity_poly.type
_entity_poly.pdbx_seq_one_letter_code
_entity_poly.pdbx_strand_id
1 'polypeptide(L)'
;MLSAYERFLNQRSWIDFPGLLSHIPTQLPENVELILPDPMPLSPVSARMLERLSNGRMTRIIAVSSFTDVQSTMPFGKVQFYHATGRLAEVREALRRIIQGRMPLDEVEMIIPDAEYALAILTMCASLGLPCSFADGLPVITSEMGRAAHFLLNWMESGYQVRQLVSMLQQQLITFSDRDRGITNADCIRALEKSGIGWGKERYIKLLGSGHVRSQGDPDERPEERERTEQQQRNDEIKKHLTNLLGELFPDEAALSVKPNGTDHKLHRRKWRCMPTCGC
;
A
#
# COMPACT_ATOMS: atom_id res chain seq x y z
N MET A 1 29.23 -5.94 11.23
CA MET A 1 27.97 -5.36 10.71
C MET A 1 27.27 -4.51 11.76
N LEU A 2 27.00 -5.03 12.97
CA LEU A 2 26.35 -4.29 14.06
C LEU A 2 27.03 -2.95 14.42
N SER A 3 28.34 -2.93 14.65
CA SER A 3 29.05 -1.69 15.01
C SER A 3 29.09 -0.64 13.88
N ALA A 4 28.82 -1.02 12.63
CA ALA A 4 28.67 -0.06 11.53
C ALA A 4 27.25 0.55 11.54
N TYR A 5 26.24 -0.27 11.83
CA TYR A 5 24.87 0.17 12.01
C TYR A 5 24.71 1.13 13.20
N GLU A 6 25.30 0.82 14.36
CA GLU A 6 25.28 1.71 15.54
C GLU A 6 25.94 3.07 15.25
N ARG A 7 27.10 3.05 14.56
CA ARG A 7 27.75 4.29 14.12
C ARG A 7 26.86 5.12 13.18
N PHE A 8 26.15 4.46 12.26
CA PHE A 8 25.22 5.13 11.35
C PHE A 8 24.06 5.80 12.08
N LEU A 9 23.45 5.12 13.06
CA LEU A 9 22.39 5.70 13.89
C LEU A 9 22.90 6.93 14.66
N ASN A 10 24.05 6.80 15.32
CA ASN A 10 24.65 7.89 16.10
C ASN A 10 24.98 9.12 15.25
N GLN A 11 25.56 8.92 14.06
CA GLN A 11 25.89 10.03 13.14
C GLN A 11 24.65 10.81 12.69
N ARG A 12 23.48 10.14 12.58
CA ARG A 12 22.22 10.75 12.16
C ARG A 12 21.31 11.18 13.32
N SER A 13 21.76 11.00 14.57
CA SER A 13 20.92 11.20 15.76
C SER A 13 19.61 10.41 15.71
N TRP A 14 19.68 9.19 15.19
CA TRP A 14 18.54 8.26 15.12
C TRP A 14 18.61 7.26 16.26
N ILE A 15 17.45 6.81 16.71
CA ILE A 15 17.30 5.83 17.79
C ILE A 15 16.41 4.71 17.28
N ASP A 16 16.85 3.47 17.46
CA ASP A 16 16.06 2.29 17.20
C ASP A 16 15.36 1.80 18.47
N PHE A 17 14.57 0.73 18.35
CA PHE A 17 13.78 0.25 19.48
C PHE A 17 14.64 -0.08 20.73
N PRO A 18 15.75 -0.84 20.65
CA PRO A 18 16.63 -1.03 21.80
C PRO A 18 17.25 0.26 22.35
N GLY A 19 17.61 1.21 21.47
CA GLY A 19 18.13 2.51 21.87
C GLY A 19 17.15 3.34 22.72
N LEU A 20 15.83 3.09 22.65
CA LEU A 20 14.85 3.76 23.51
C LEU A 20 15.07 3.46 25.00
N LEU A 21 15.76 2.37 25.36
CA LEU A 21 16.00 1.97 26.74
C LEU A 21 16.75 3.03 27.56
N SER A 22 17.60 3.85 26.92
CA SER A 22 18.31 4.96 27.58
C SER A 22 17.42 6.18 27.86
N HIS A 23 16.29 6.30 27.16
CA HIS A 23 15.34 7.40 27.27
C HIS A 23 14.16 7.09 28.19
N ILE A 24 14.01 5.83 28.59
CA ILE A 24 12.98 5.41 29.51
C ILE A 24 13.26 5.96 30.92
N PRO A 25 12.29 6.62 31.56
CA PRO A 25 12.46 7.10 32.92
C PRO A 25 12.64 5.93 33.89
N THR A 26 13.51 6.12 34.88
CA THR A 26 13.80 5.12 35.91
C THR A 26 12.76 5.06 37.02
N GLN A 27 11.85 6.03 37.08
CA GLN A 27 10.82 6.10 38.11
C GLN A 27 9.50 6.55 37.49
N LEU A 28 8.49 5.70 37.60
CA LEU A 28 7.11 6.11 37.42
C LEU A 28 6.64 6.95 38.62
N PRO A 29 5.71 7.89 38.42
CA PRO A 29 5.01 8.57 39.50
C PRO A 29 4.43 7.58 40.53
N GLU A 30 4.29 8.00 41.78
CA GLU A 30 3.85 7.11 42.85
C GLU A 30 2.44 6.54 42.63
N ASN A 31 1.59 7.28 41.92
CA ASN A 31 0.19 6.96 41.63
C ASN A 31 -0.03 6.08 40.38
N VAL A 32 1.01 5.46 39.84
CA VAL A 32 0.92 4.60 38.64
C VAL A 32 1.30 3.16 39.01
N GLU A 33 0.39 2.23 38.76
CA GLU A 33 0.62 0.79 38.87
C GLU A 33 0.64 0.16 37.47
N LEU A 34 1.61 -0.74 37.23
CA LEU A 34 1.72 -1.47 35.97
C LEU A 34 1.12 -2.86 36.12
N ILE A 35 0.19 -3.18 35.22
CA ILE A 35 -0.48 -4.48 35.15
C ILE A 35 0.00 -5.19 33.89
N LEU A 36 0.54 -6.41 34.05
CA LEU A 36 1.01 -7.25 32.95
C LEU A 36 0.22 -8.56 32.87
N PRO A 37 -0.48 -8.85 31.76
CA PRO A 37 -1.10 -10.15 31.53
C PRO A 37 -0.04 -11.25 31.33
N ASP A 38 -0.24 -12.44 31.89
CA ASP A 38 0.58 -13.63 31.69
C ASP A 38 -0.22 -14.68 30.88
N PRO A 39 0.36 -15.38 29.88
CA PRO A 39 1.74 -15.31 29.40
C PRO A 39 1.90 -14.33 28.23
N MET A 40 2.28 -13.09 28.51
CA MET A 40 2.74 -12.17 27.47
C MET A 40 4.22 -12.45 27.17
N PRO A 41 4.58 -13.04 26.00
CA PRO A 41 5.98 -13.25 25.64
C PRO A 41 6.64 -11.90 25.39
N LEU A 42 7.58 -11.52 26.26
CA LEU A 42 8.34 -10.28 26.13
C LEU A 42 9.73 -10.58 25.57
N SER A 43 10.16 -9.78 24.59
CA SER A 43 11.56 -9.80 24.17
C SER A 43 12.48 -9.35 25.33
N PRO A 44 13.76 -9.77 25.37
CA PRO A 44 14.67 -9.39 26.45
C PRO A 44 14.78 -7.89 26.66
N VAL A 45 14.75 -7.11 25.56
CA VAL A 45 14.76 -5.64 25.61
C VAL A 45 13.47 -5.12 26.27
N SER A 46 12.30 -5.59 25.83
CA SER A 46 11.01 -5.16 26.38
C SER A 46 10.87 -5.51 27.87
N ALA A 47 11.35 -6.69 28.28
CA ALA A 47 11.40 -7.09 29.68
C ALA A 47 12.26 -6.12 30.50
N ARG A 48 13.44 -5.73 29.99
CA ARG A 48 14.32 -4.77 30.66
C ARG A 48 13.74 -3.36 30.70
N MET A 49 13.03 -2.95 29.65
CA MET A 49 12.30 -1.68 29.61
C MET A 49 11.22 -1.63 30.68
N LEU A 50 10.41 -2.69 30.79
CA LEU A 50 9.36 -2.81 31.81
C LEU A 50 9.92 -2.85 33.23
N GLU A 51 11.04 -3.53 33.45
CA GLU A 51 11.72 -3.53 34.75
C GLU A 51 12.17 -2.13 35.15
N ARG A 52 12.77 -1.37 34.21
CA ARG A 52 13.18 0.02 34.45
C ARG A 52 12.00 0.95 34.73
N LEU A 53 10.91 0.81 33.96
CA LEU A 53 9.69 1.61 34.16
C LEU A 53 9.03 1.30 35.50
N SER A 54 8.79 0.01 35.78
CA SER A 54 8.09 -0.43 36.99
C SER A 54 8.86 -0.13 38.26
N ASN A 55 10.20 -0.06 38.20
CA ASN A 55 11.06 0.01 39.39
C ASN A 55 10.70 -1.09 40.41
N GLY A 56 10.35 -2.29 39.91
CA GLY A 56 9.90 -3.42 40.72
C GLY A 56 8.42 -3.40 41.13
N ARG A 57 7.66 -2.33 40.83
CA ARG A 57 6.21 -2.23 41.08
C ARG A 57 5.41 -2.69 39.87
N MET A 58 5.27 -4.01 39.71
CA MET A 58 4.50 -4.60 38.62
C MET A 58 3.63 -5.75 39.14
N THR A 59 2.34 -5.68 38.85
CA THR A 59 1.38 -6.72 39.17
C THR A 59 1.16 -7.59 37.94
N ARG A 60 1.41 -8.90 38.07
CA ARG A 60 1.15 -9.87 37.01
C ARG A 60 -0.22 -10.49 37.19
N ILE A 61 -1.03 -10.47 36.13
CA ILE A 61 -2.28 -11.22 36.07
C ILE A 61 -1.96 -12.60 35.54
N ILE A 62 -1.96 -13.59 36.43
CA ILE A 62 -1.70 -14.99 36.08
C ILE A 62 -3.01 -15.64 35.64
N ALA A 63 -3.04 -16.18 34.42
CA ALA A 63 -4.16 -17.01 33.98
C ALA A 63 -4.24 -18.26 34.87
N VAL A 64 -5.42 -18.50 35.44
CA VAL A 64 -5.64 -19.51 36.49
C VAL A 64 -5.54 -20.96 35.95
N SER A 65 -5.58 -21.15 34.62
CA SER A 65 -5.60 -22.48 34.00
C SER A 65 -5.07 -22.45 32.56
N SER A 66 -4.23 -23.42 32.20
CA SER A 66 -3.82 -23.68 30.81
C SER A 66 -4.91 -24.46 30.07
N PHE A 67 -4.95 -24.37 28.73
CA PHE A 67 -5.85 -25.20 27.90
C PHE A 67 -5.60 -26.71 28.08
N THR A 68 -4.37 -27.08 28.47
CA THR A 68 -3.94 -28.46 28.72
C THR A 68 -4.19 -28.94 30.14
N ASP A 69 -4.68 -28.08 31.03
CA ASP A 69 -4.91 -28.44 32.41
C ASP A 69 -6.04 -29.47 32.53
N VAL A 70 -5.82 -30.50 33.36
CA VAL A 70 -6.79 -31.56 33.65
C VAL A 70 -8.06 -30.99 34.31
N GLN A 71 -7.94 -29.83 34.97
CA GLN A 71 -9.06 -29.11 35.59
C GLN A 71 -9.72 -28.07 34.66
N SER A 72 -9.37 -28.05 33.37
CA SER A 72 -9.94 -27.10 32.41
C SER A 72 -11.46 -27.30 32.27
N THR A 73 -12.21 -26.22 32.50
CA THR A 73 -13.68 -26.16 32.36
C THR A 73 -14.14 -25.80 30.94
N MET A 74 -13.23 -25.90 29.96
CA MET A 74 -13.54 -25.57 28.57
C MET A 74 -14.67 -26.46 28.03
N PRO A 75 -15.65 -25.90 27.29
CA PRO A 75 -16.81 -26.63 26.83
C PRO A 75 -16.48 -27.49 25.60
N PHE A 76 -15.65 -28.51 25.74
CA PHE A 76 -15.24 -29.41 24.64
C PHE A 76 -16.45 -30.03 23.91
N GLY A 77 -17.56 -30.26 24.61
CA GLY A 77 -18.81 -30.76 24.01
C GLY A 77 -19.50 -29.80 23.04
N LYS A 78 -19.07 -28.53 22.97
CA LYS A 78 -19.55 -27.54 21.98
C LYS A 78 -18.65 -27.45 20.74
N VAL A 79 -17.51 -28.15 20.73
CA VAL A 79 -16.57 -28.13 19.61
C VAL A 79 -17.16 -28.93 18.45
N GLN A 80 -17.13 -28.34 17.25
CA GLN A 80 -17.62 -28.97 16.03
C GLN A 80 -16.52 -28.95 14.98
N PHE A 81 -16.24 -30.12 14.40
CA PHE A 81 -15.33 -30.23 13.26
C PHE A 81 -16.11 -30.15 11.96
N TYR A 82 -15.51 -29.53 10.96
CA TYR A 82 -16.04 -29.46 9.61
C TYR A 82 -14.90 -29.66 8.62
N HIS A 83 -15.20 -30.32 7.51
CA HIS A 83 -14.27 -30.52 6.43
C HIS A 83 -14.83 -29.90 5.16
N ALA A 84 -14.02 -29.13 4.44
CA ALA A 84 -14.37 -28.56 3.15
C ALA A 84 -13.32 -28.90 2.10
N THR A 85 -13.70 -28.78 0.83
CA THR A 85 -12.83 -29.08 -0.32
C THR A 85 -11.78 -28.01 -0.61
N GLY A 86 -11.79 -26.89 0.12
CA GLY A 86 -10.80 -25.83 -0.02
C GLY A 86 -11.07 -24.62 0.86
N ARG A 87 -10.09 -23.72 0.93
CA ARG A 87 -10.03 -22.59 1.87
C ARG A 87 -11.23 -21.65 1.77
N LEU A 88 -11.63 -21.29 0.55
CA LEU A 88 -12.82 -20.47 0.32
C LEU A 88 -14.10 -21.17 0.80
N ALA A 89 -14.18 -22.49 0.71
CA ALA A 89 -15.34 -23.24 1.19
C ALA A 89 -15.37 -23.30 2.72
N GLU A 90 -14.21 -23.41 3.38
CA GLU A 90 -14.10 -23.36 4.85
C GLU A 90 -14.52 -22.00 5.39
N VAL A 91 -13.98 -20.92 4.83
CA VAL A 91 -14.35 -19.55 5.26
C VAL A 91 -15.83 -19.28 5.00
N ARG A 92 -16.37 -19.69 3.84
CA ARG A 92 -17.79 -19.54 3.55
C ARG A 92 -18.67 -20.29 4.54
N GLU A 93 -18.29 -21.51 4.91
CA GLU A 93 -19.02 -22.29 5.90
C GLU A 93 -18.98 -21.61 7.28
N ALA A 94 -17.81 -21.11 7.69
CA ALA A 94 -17.68 -20.43 8.97
C ALA A 94 -18.55 -19.16 9.01
N LEU A 95 -18.51 -18.32 7.97
CA LEU A 95 -19.39 -17.15 7.83
C LEU A 95 -20.87 -17.54 7.79
N ARG A 96 -21.22 -18.63 7.09
CA ARG A 96 -22.60 -19.15 7.05
C ARG A 96 -23.09 -19.51 8.45
N ARG A 97 -22.25 -20.15 9.29
CA ARG A 97 -22.60 -20.50 10.67
C ARG A 97 -22.79 -19.27 11.55
N ILE A 98 -21.93 -18.28 11.42
CA ILE A 98 -22.03 -17.00 12.14
C ILE A 98 -23.37 -16.32 11.82
N ILE A 99 -23.69 -16.19 10.53
CA ILE A 99 -24.92 -15.55 10.05
C ILE A 99 -26.17 -16.34 10.47
N GLN A 100 -26.19 -17.65 10.24
CA GLN A 100 -27.35 -18.49 10.59
C GLN A 100 -27.57 -18.59 12.10
N GLY A 101 -26.49 -18.64 12.87
CA GLY A 101 -26.52 -18.63 14.33
C GLY A 101 -26.88 -17.29 14.94
N ARG A 102 -26.97 -16.22 14.12
CA ARG A 102 -27.20 -14.84 14.57
C ARG A 102 -26.23 -14.42 15.67
N MET A 103 -24.97 -14.83 15.54
CA MET A 103 -23.94 -14.51 16.53
C MET A 103 -23.53 -13.04 16.36
N PRO A 104 -23.45 -12.26 17.45
CA PRO A 104 -22.87 -10.92 17.41
C PRO A 104 -21.43 -11.00 16.90
N LEU A 105 -21.05 -10.18 15.93
CA LEU A 105 -19.71 -10.23 15.33
C LEU A 105 -18.60 -9.90 16.35
N ASP A 106 -18.91 -9.08 17.37
CA ASP A 106 -17.98 -8.73 18.45
C ASP A 106 -17.66 -9.93 19.37
N GLU A 107 -18.43 -11.01 19.30
CA GLU A 107 -18.22 -12.25 20.07
C GLU A 107 -17.58 -13.37 19.22
N VAL A 108 -17.20 -13.07 17.97
CA VAL A 108 -16.67 -14.06 17.03
C VAL A 108 -15.21 -13.75 16.72
N GLU A 109 -14.34 -14.72 17.00
CA GLU A 109 -12.93 -14.69 16.61
C GLU A 109 -12.63 -15.82 15.62
N MET A 110 -11.91 -15.50 14.54
CA MET A 110 -11.45 -16.46 13.55
C MET A 110 -9.93 -16.54 13.60
N ILE A 111 -9.41 -17.69 14.06
CA ILE A 111 -7.97 -17.97 14.07
C ILE A 111 -7.61 -18.64 12.76
N ILE A 112 -6.65 -18.06 12.03
CA ILE A 112 -6.26 -18.51 10.70
C ILE A 112 -4.78 -18.90 10.65
N PRO A 113 -4.41 -19.88 9.80
CA PRO A 113 -3.03 -20.35 9.72
C PRO A 113 -2.12 -19.46 8.85
N ASP A 114 -2.69 -18.75 7.86
CA ASP A 114 -1.92 -18.00 6.87
C ASP A 114 -2.66 -16.75 6.35
N ALA A 115 -1.92 -15.90 5.63
CA ALA A 115 -2.43 -14.65 5.07
C ALA A 115 -3.42 -14.85 3.90
N GLU A 116 -3.43 -16.02 3.24
CA GLU A 116 -4.39 -16.29 2.16
C GLU A 116 -5.79 -16.48 2.72
N TYR A 117 -5.94 -17.06 3.92
CA TYR A 117 -7.22 -17.07 4.63
C TYR A 117 -7.67 -15.65 5.01
N ALA A 118 -6.76 -14.77 5.43
CA ALA A 118 -7.11 -13.39 5.77
C ALA A 118 -7.73 -12.67 4.57
N LEU A 119 -7.14 -12.84 3.37
CA LEU A 119 -7.66 -12.24 2.15
C LEU A 119 -9.01 -12.85 1.71
N ALA A 120 -9.17 -14.17 1.87
CA ALA A 120 -10.43 -14.86 1.60
C ALA A 120 -11.57 -14.34 2.50
N ILE A 121 -11.28 -14.16 3.80
CA ILE A 121 -12.22 -13.59 4.78
C ILE A 121 -12.56 -12.16 4.40
N LEU A 122 -11.56 -11.30 4.14
CA LEU A 122 -11.77 -9.91 3.74
C LEU A 122 -12.68 -9.82 2.52
N THR A 123 -12.40 -10.61 1.49
CA THR A 123 -13.15 -10.61 0.23
C THR A 123 -14.61 -11.04 0.44
N MET A 124 -14.85 -12.07 1.27
CA MET A 124 -16.20 -12.53 1.57
C MET A 124 -16.96 -11.60 2.50
N CYS A 125 -16.30 -11.02 3.51
CA CYS A 125 -16.94 -10.04 4.39
C CYS A 125 -17.35 -8.79 3.60
N ALA A 126 -16.45 -8.28 2.73
CA ALA A 126 -16.76 -7.16 1.85
C ALA A 126 -17.94 -7.47 0.91
N SER A 127 -18.00 -8.66 0.31
CA SER A 127 -19.11 -9.02 -0.59
C SER A 127 -20.45 -9.22 0.13
N LEU A 128 -20.42 -9.54 1.43
CA LEU A 128 -21.59 -9.69 2.29
C LEU A 128 -21.94 -8.43 3.09
N GLY A 129 -21.14 -7.36 2.99
CA GLY A 129 -21.31 -6.15 3.79
C GLY A 129 -21.10 -6.36 5.30
N LEU A 130 -20.26 -7.33 5.68
CA LEU A 130 -19.95 -7.62 7.08
C LEU A 130 -18.68 -6.87 7.53
N PRO A 131 -18.69 -6.19 8.68
CA PRO A 131 -17.48 -5.62 9.25
C PRO A 131 -16.55 -6.72 9.77
N CYS A 132 -15.25 -6.57 9.56
CA CYS A 132 -14.23 -7.47 10.09
C CYS A 132 -12.93 -6.71 10.42
N SER A 133 -12.19 -7.18 11.42
CA SER A 133 -10.88 -6.65 11.83
C SER A 133 -9.82 -7.76 11.87
N PHE A 134 -8.56 -7.41 11.64
CA PHE A 134 -7.43 -8.34 11.64
C PHE A 134 -6.38 -7.89 12.67
N ALA A 135 -5.93 -8.81 13.54
CA ALA A 135 -4.97 -8.50 14.60
C ALA A 135 -3.59 -8.07 14.06
N ASP A 136 -3.05 -8.83 13.10
CA ASP A 136 -1.75 -8.55 12.49
C ASP A 136 -1.83 -7.56 11.30
N GLY A 137 -3.00 -6.96 11.10
CA GLY A 137 -3.30 -6.17 9.91
C GLY A 137 -3.37 -7.02 8.64
N LEU A 138 -3.30 -6.35 7.49
CA LEU A 138 -3.31 -6.99 6.18
C LEU A 138 -2.08 -6.57 5.38
N PRO A 139 -1.60 -7.42 4.45
CA PRO A 139 -0.50 -7.05 3.56
C PRO A 139 -0.81 -5.74 2.85
N VAL A 140 0.19 -4.87 2.69
CA VAL A 140 -0.01 -3.54 2.08
C VAL A 140 -0.64 -3.60 0.69
N ILE A 141 -0.36 -4.68 -0.06
CA ILE A 141 -0.94 -5.00 -1.37
C ILE A 141 -2.47 -5.24 -1.36
N THR A 142 -3.10 -5.33 -0.19
CA THR A 142 -4.56 -5.39 -0.08
C THR A 142 -5.20 -4.00 -0.20
N SER A 143 -4.44 -2.94 0.10
CA SER A 143 -4.88 -1.56 -0.10
C SER A 143 -4.70 -1.12 -1.57
N GLU A 144 -5.56 -0.24 -2.06
CA GLU A 144 -5.43 0.33 -3.42
C GLU A 144 -4.10 1.04 -3.63
N MET A 145 -3.71 1.88 -2.67
CA MET A 145 -2.44 2.61 -2.70
C MET A 145 -1.23 1.67 -2.67
N GLY A 146 -1.28 0.63 -1.84
CA GLY A 146 -0.23 -0.37 -1.78
C GLY A 146 -0.10 -1.19 -3.06
N ARG A 147 -1.23 -1.55 -3.70
CA ARG A 147 -1.20 -2.15 -5.05
C ARG A 147 -0.56 -1.22 -6.06
N ALA A 148 -1.02 0.03 -6.15
CA ALA A 148 -0.49 0.99 -7.10
C ALA A 148 1.04 1.17 -6.95
N ALA A 149 1.51 1.34 -5.71
CA ALA A 149 2.94 1.43 -5.41
C ALA A 149 3.71 0.17 -5.81
N HIS A 150 3.18 -1.02 -5.46
CA HIS A 150 3.82 -2.30 -5.79
C HIS A 150 3.93 -2.51 -7.31
N PHE A 151 2.86 -2.25 -8.06
CA PHE A 151 2.88 -2.38 -9.51
C PHE A 151 3.81 -1.34 -10.18
N LEU A 152 3.92 -0.13 -9.63
CA LEU A 152 4.86 0.87 -10.11
C LEU A 152 6.32 0.44 -9.90
N LEU A 153 6.64 -0.12 -8.73
CA LEU A 153 7.97 -0.67 -8.42
C LEU A 153 8.31 -1.82 -9.38
N ASN A 154 7.36 -2.75 -9.61
CA ASN A 154 7.54 -3.85 -10.55
C ASN A 154 7.72 -3.35 -11.99
N TRP A 155 7.03 -2.28 -12.38
CA TRP A 155 7.22 -1.66 -13.69
C TRP A 155 8.64 -1.14 -13.88
N MET A 156 9.20 -0.49 -12.86
CA MET A 156 10.60 -0.04 -12.89
C MET A 156 11.57 -1.22 -12.94
N GLU A 157 11.37 -2.25 -12.11
CA GLU A 157 12.22 -3.45 -12.07
C GLU A 157 12.17 -4.24 -13.39
N SER A 158 11.01 -4.29 -14.05
CA SER A 158 10.83 -4.94 -15.36
C SER A 158 11.57 -4.26 -16.51
N GLY A 159 12.22 -3.11 -16.23
CA GLY A 159 12.82 -2.25 -17.24
C GLY A 159 11.76 -1.48 -18.01
N TYR A 160 10.69 -1.00 -17.35
CA TYR A 160 9.64 -0.16 -17.92
C TYR A 160 8.82 -0.82 -19.06
N GLN A 161 8.41 -2.08 -18.89
CA GLN A 161 7.58 -2.75 -19.91
C GLN A 161 6.21 -2.09 -20.10
N VAL A 162 5.83 -1.80 -21.34
CA VAL A 162 4.54 -1.11 -21.62
C VAL A 162 3.34 -1.92 -21.16
N ARG A 163 3.43 -3.26 -21.24
CA ARG A 163 2.34 -4.16 -20.85
C ARG A 163 1.97 -4.00 -19.39
N GLN A 164 2.95 -3.74 -18.52
CA GLN A 164 2.70 -3.51 -17.10
C GLN A 164 2.03 -2.16 -16.87
N LEU A 165 2.46 -1.10 -17.59
CA LEU A 165 1.80 0.20 -17.55
C LEU A 165 0.35 0.15 -18.04
N VAL A 166 0.10 -0.56 -19.14
CA VAL A 166 -1.25 -0.81 -19.66
C VAL A 166 -2.09 -1.59 -18.66
N SER A 167 -1.54 -2.66 -18.06
CA SER A 167 -2.22 -3.44 -17.02
C SER A 167 -2.63 -2.56 -15.82
N MET A 168 -1.75 -1.66 -15.35
CA MET A 168 -2.06 -0.72 -14.28
C MET A 168 -3.21 0.23 -14.64
N LEU A 169 -3.26 0.74 -15.87
CA LEU A 169 -4.35 1.60 -16.37
C LEU A 169 -5.68 0.83 -16.50
N GLN A 170 -5.62 -0.43 -16.93
CA GLN A 170 -6.79 -1.31 -17.05
C GLN A 170 -7.39 -1.64 -15.67
N GLN A 171 -6.53 -1.92 -14.69
CA GLN A 171 -6.91 -2.18 -13.30
C GLN A 171 -7.27 -0.90 -12.52
N GLN A 172 -7.21 0.28 -13.17
CA GLN A 172 -7.46 1.59 -12.56
C GLN A 172 -6.59 1.90 -11.33
N LEU A 173 -5.44 1.24 -11.20
CA LEU A 173 -4.46 1.52 -10.14
C LEU A 173 -3.82 2.89 -10.31
N ILE A 174 -3.72 3.34 -11.56
CA ILE A 174 -3.32 4.68 -11.94
C ILE A 174 -4.32 5.22 -12.97
N THR A 175 -4.47 6.53 -13.03
CA THR A 175 -5.35 7.17 -14.02
C THR A 175 -4.59 8.22 -14.81
N PHE A 176 -4.69 8.11 -16.12
CA PHE A 176 -4.24 9.13 -17.06
C PHE A 176 -5.43 9.82 -17.72
N SER A 177 -6.65 9.59 -17.23
CA SER A 177 -7.83 10.28 -17.74
C SER A 177 -7.81 11.77 -17.41
N ASP A 178 -8.31 12.58 -18.35
CA ASP A 178 -8.57 14.00 -18.16
C ASP A 178 -10.04 14.24 -18.52
N ARG A 179 -10.86 14.50 -17.50
CA ARG A 179 -12.31 14.71 -17.67
C ARG A 179 -12.61 16.00 -18.42
N ASP A 180 -11.80 17.04 -18.24
CA ASP A 180 -12.02 18.34 -18.86
C ASP A 180 -11.78 18.28 -20.38
N ARG A 181 -10.90 17.36 -20.80
CA ARG A 181 -10.58 17.10 -22.22
C ARG A 181 -11.30 15.88 -22.80
N GLY A 182 -12.14 15.20 -22.01
CA GLY A 182 -12.82 13.96 -22.44
C GLY A 182 -11.88 12.80 -22.78
N ILE A 183 -10.67 12.78 -22.22
CA ILE A 183 -9.66 11.73 -22.44
C ILE A 183 -9.86 10.61 -21.43
N THR A 184 -10.05 9.37 -21.90
CA THR A 184 -10.25 8.20 -21.04
C THR A 184 -8.99 7.36 -20.90
N ASN A 185 -8.92 6.51 -19.85
CA ASN A 185 -7.83 5.52 -19.74
C ASN A 185 -7.76 4.60 -20.98
N ALA A 186 -8.90 4.28 -21.61
CA ALA A 186 -8.93 3.47 -22.82
C ALA A 186 -8.27 4.17 -24.02
N ASP A 187 -8.43 5.49 -24.14
CA ASP A 187 -7.72 6.30 -25.14
C ASP A 187 -6.21 6.26 -24.92
N CYS A 188 -5.78 6.43 -23.67
CA CYS A 188 -4.38 6.33 -23.26
C CYS A 188 -3.78 4.95 -23.56
N ILE A 189 -4.49 3.87 -23.22
CA ILE A 189 -4.07 2.49 -23.50
C ILE A 189 -3.86 2.28 -25.01
N ARG A 190 -4.86 2.65 -25.83
CA ARG A 190 -4.76 2.52 -27.29
C ARG A 190 -3.58 3.31 -27.87
N ALA A 191 -3.34 4.52 -27.37
CA ALA A 191 -2.23 5.33 -27.81
C ALA A 191 -0.87 4.73 -27.39
N LEU A 192 -0.76 4.17 -26.18
CA LEU A 192 0.43 3.46 -25.73
C LEU A 192 0.69 2.19 -26.55
N GLU A 193 -0.32 1.39 -26.86
CA GLU A 193 -0.18 0.20 -27.70
C GLU A 193 0.25 0.54 -29.12
N LYS A 194 -0.30 1.62 -29.71
CA LYS A 194 0.08 2.11 -31.04
C LYS A 194 1.47 2.73 -31.11
N SER A 195 2.05 3.12 -29.97
CA SER A 195 3.38 3.76 -29.93
C SER A 195 4.53 2.79 -30.24
N GLY A 196 4.28 1.48 -30.21
CA GLY A 196 5.31 0.47 -30.46
C GLY A 196 6.37 0.35 -29.34
N ILE A 197 6.15 0.97 -28.18
CA ILE A 197 7.05 0.85 -27.03
C ILE A 197 6.93 -0.57 -26.47
N GLY A 198 8.02 -1.33 -26.43
CA GLY A 198 8.06 -2.63 -25.74
C GLY A 198 8.49 -2.50 -24.27
N TRP A 199 9.66 -1.91 -24.05
CA TRP A 199 10.33 -1.73 -22.74
C TRP A 199 11.17 -0.44 -22.74
N GLY A 200 11.93 -0.16 -21.69
CA GLY A 200 13.00 0.84 -21.62
C GLY A 200 12.53 2.29 -21.44
N LYS A 201 13.04 2.97 -20.40
CA LYS A 201 12.74 4.38 -20.06
C LYS A 201 13.00 5.33 -21.23
N GLU A 202 14.10 5.11 -21.95
CA GLU A 202 14.55 5.97 -23.05
C GLU A 202 13.53 6.04 -24.19
N ARG A 203 12.76 4.96 -24.42
CA ARG A 203 11.73 4.93 -25.46
C ARG A 203 10.50 5.74 -25.10
N TYR A 204 10.13 5.80 -23.82
CA TYR A 204 9.13 6.74 -23.35
C TYR A 204 9.63 8.19 -23.51
N ILE A 205 10.90 8.45 -23.16
CA ILE A 205 11.51 9.78 -23.30
C ILE A 205 11.60 10.22 -24.78
N LYS A 206 11.94 9.32 -25.71
CA LYS A 206 11.93 9.63 -27.16
C LYS A 206 10.53 10.02 -27.65
N LEU A 207 9.48 9.46 -27.07
CA LEU A 207 8.10 9.85 -27.33
C LEU A 207 7.79 11.26 -26.77
N LEU A 208 8.45 11.67 -25.68
CA LEU A 208 8.41 13.05 -25.19
C LEU A 208 9.09 14.03 -26.16
N GLY A 209 10.26 13.66 -26.69
CA GLY A 209 11.07 14.53 -27.56
C GLY A 209 10.52 14.73 -28.97
N SER A 210 9.76 13.76 -29.50
CA SER A 210 9.14 13.86 -30.82
C SER A 210 7.93 14.81 -30.87
N GLY A 211 7.41 15.23 -29.71
CA GLY A 211 6.45 16.34 -29.59
C GLY A 211 7.09 17.73 -29.70
N HIS A 212 8.43 17.83 -29.65
CA HIS A 212 9.16 19.11 -29.72
C HIS A 212 9.71 19.44 -31.13
N VAL A 213 9.65 18.51 -32.09
CA VAL A 213 10.13 18.73 -33.46
C VAL A 213 8.96 19.02 -34.38
N ARG A 214 8.47 20.26 -34.35
CA ARG A 214 7.80 20.98 -35.45
C ARG A 214 7.52 22.42 -35.03
N SER A 215 8.59 23.19 -34.84
CA SER A 215 8.56 24.66 -34.83
C SER A 215 9.94 25.20 -35.21
N GLN A 216 10.47 24.77 -36.36
CA GLN A 216 11.36 25.61 -37.14
C GLN A 216 10.80 25.62 -38.54
N GLY A 217 10.26 26.78 -38.91
CA GLY A 217 9.61 27.01 -40.20
C GLY A 217 10.64 26.88 -41.31
N ASP A 218 10.34 26.01 -42.25
CA ASP A 218 10.86 26.06 -43.61
C ASP A 218 9.83 26.86 -44.43
N PRO A 219 10.16 28.01 -45.05
CA PRO A 219 9.16 28.88 -45.70
C PRO A 219 8.65 28.40 -47.08
N ASP A 220 8.92 27.17 -47.51
CA ASP A 220 8.62 26.76 -48.88
C ASP A 220 7.96 25.37 -48.96
N GLU A 221 6.76 25.23 -48.39
CA GLU A 221 5.86 24.14 -48.75
C GLU A 221 4.41 24.61 -48.98
N ARG A 222 3.86 24.10 -50.07
CA ARG A 222 2.60 24.47 -50.75
C ARG A 222 1.36 24.25 -49.87
N PRO A 223 0.24 24.96 -50.12
CA PRO A 223 -0.98 24.86 -49.34
C PRO A 223 -1.77 23.58 -49.67
N GLU A 224 -1.36 22.45 -49.07
CA GLU A 224 -2.17 21.22 -48.95
C GLU A 224 -2.72 21.05 -47.51
N GLU A 225 -3.08 22.16 -46.87
CA GLU A 225 -3.71 22.19 -45.55
C GLU A 225 -5.24 21.98 -45.69
N ARG A 226 -5.64 20.79 -46.16
CA ARG A 226 -7.05 20.39 -46.28
C ARG A 226 -7.39 19.27 -45.29
N GLU A 227 -8.31 19.59 -44.38
CA GLU A 227 -9.05 18.71 -43.47
C GLU A 227 -8.19 17.74 -42.62
N ARG A 228 -7.61 18.25 -41.53
CA ARG A 228 -7.41 17.41 -40.35
C ARG A 228 -8.78 16.92 -39.90
N THR A 229 -9.06 15.64 -40.12
CA THR A 229 -10.25 14.99 -39.56
C THR A 229 -10.25 15.20 -38.04
N GLU A 230 -11.43 15.44 -37.46
CA GLU A 230 -11.62 15.60 -36.00
C GLU A 230 -10.92 14.46 -35.21
N GLN A 231 -10.89 13.27 -35.80
CA GLN A 231 -10.20 12.10 -35.27
C GLN A 231 -8.68 12.28 -35.14
N GLN A 232 -8.03 12.93 -36.12
CA GLN A 232 -6.59 13.19 -36.08
C GLN A 232 -6.26 14.24 -35.02
N GLN A 233 -7.10 15.28 -34.90
CA GLN A 233 -6.95 16.30 -33.86
C GLN A 233 -7.09 15.69 -32.46
N ARG A 234 -8.10 14.84 -32.25
CA ARG A 234 -8.29 14.11 -30.99
C ARG A 234 -7.11 13.19 -30.66
N ASN A 235 -6.58 12.47 -31.65
CA ASN A 235 -5.41 11.61 -31.45
C ASN A 235 -4.16 12.40 -31.02
N ASP A 236 -3.97 13.60 -31.56
CA ASP A 236 -2.84 14.46 -31.21
C ASP A 236 -3.01 15.07 -29.81
N GLU A 237 -4.24 15.39 -29.41
CA GLU A 237 -4.54 15.82 -28.03
C GLU A 237 -4.25 14.72 -27.01
N ILE A 238 -4.65 13.48 -27.29
CA ILE A 238 -4.35 12.31 -26.44
C ILE A 238 -2.84 12.09 -26.33
N LYS A 239 -2.11 12.18 -27.45
CA LYS A 239 -0.64 12.07 -27.44
C LYS A 239 0.01 13.17 -26.59
N LYS A 240 -0.41 14.43 -26.78
CA LYS A 240 0.11 15.56 -25.99
C LYS A 240 -0.16 15.38 -24.50
N HIS A 241 -1.33 14.88 -24.14
CA HIS A 241 -1.70 14.58 -22.76
C HIS A 241 -0.81 13.49 -22.15
N LEU A 242 -0.62 12.38 -22.86
CA LEU A 242 0.28 11.31 -22.44
C LEU A 242 1.73 11.79 -22.29
N THR A 243 2.21 12.62 -23.21
CA THR A 243 3.55 13.22 -23.13
C THR A 243 3.71 14.04 -21.85
N ASN A 244 2.72 14.86 -21.48
CA ASN A 244 2.81 15.64 -20.24
C ASN A 244 2.87 14.75 -19.00
N LEU A 245 2.00 13.74 -18.91
CA LEU A 245 1.95 12.82 -17.76
C LEU A 245 3.21 11.95 -17.64
N LEU A 246 3.73 11.46 -18.76
CA LEU A 246 4.99 10.71 -18.77
C LEU A 246 6.17 11.61 -18.40
N GLY A 247 6.15 12.89 -18.77
CA GLY A 247 7.16 13.87 -18.31
C GLY A 247 7.14 14.07 -16.79
N GLU A 248 5.96 14.04 -16.16
CA GLU A 248 5.84 14.11 -14.69
C GLU A 248 6.33 12.81 -14.00
N LEU A 249 6.15 11.66 -14.62
CA LEU A 249 6.63 10.36 -14.11
C LEU A 249 8.14 10.16 -14.28
N PHE A 250 8.74 10.82 -15.27
CA PHE A 250 10.18 10.82 -15.51
C PHE A 250 10.76 12.22 -15.32
N PRO A 251 10.78 12.75 -14.09
CA PRO A 251 11.47 14.01 -13.85
C PRO A 251 12.95 13.86 -14.22
N ASP A 252 13.53 14.90 -14.82
CA ASP A 252 14.96 14.93 -15.14
C ASP A 252 15.75 14.52 -13.90
N GLU A 253 16.64 13.52 -14.04
CA GLU A 253 17.47 13.03 -12.93
C GLU A 253 18.33 14.17 -12.33
N ALA A 254 18.59 15.22 -13.11
CA ALA A 254 19.23 16.46 -12.66
C ALA A 254 18.42 17.21 -11.58
N ALA A 255 17.09 17.11 -11.57
CA ALA A 255 16.21 17.79 -10.61
C ALA A 255 16.18 17.12 -9.23
N LEU A 256 16.57 15.84 -9.13
CA LEU A 256 16.67 15.10 -7.86
C LEU A 256 18.05 15.25 -7.18
N SER A 257 18.99 15.94 -7.84
CA SER A 257 20.33 16.27 -7.31
C SER A 257 20.39 17.70 -6.71
N VAL A 258 19.27 18.23 -6.21
CA VAL A 258 19.29 19.46 -5.43
C VAL A 258 19.71 19.09 -4.01
N LYS A 259 20.99 19.34 -3.68
CA LYS A 259 21.47 19.40 -2.30
C LYS A 259 20.53 20.30 -1.48
N PRO A 260 20.21 19.99 -0.21
CA PRO A 260 19.35 20.82 0.60
C PRO A 260 20.12 22.09 0.99
N ASN A 261 20.09 23.12 0.14
CA ASN A 261 20.44 24.47 0.53
C ASN A 261 19.16 25.23 0.84
N GLY A 262 19.19 25.87 2.02
CA GLY A 262 18.03 26.38 2.72
C GLY A 262 17.19 27.40 1.96
N THR A 263 15.96 27.51 2.48
CA THR A 263 15.05 28.65 2.38
C THR A 263 14.66 29.09 0.97
N ASP A 264 13.51 28.62 0.48
CA ASP A 264 12.34 29.50 0.33
C ASP A 264 11.04 28.69 0.12
N HIS A 265 10.06 28.89 1.01
CA HIS A 265 8.77 28.22 0.94
C HIS A 265 7.77 29.04 0.11
N LYS A 266 7.64 28.72 -1.18
CA LYS A 266 6.38 28.90 -1.92
C LYS A 266 6.08 27.65 -2.76
N LEU A 267 5.53 26.62 -2.11
CA LEU A 267 4.93 25.49 -2.81
C LEU A 267 3.60 25.91 -3.45
N HIS A 268 3.58 26.00 -4.78
CA HIS A 268 2.35 25.83 -5.55
C HIS A 268 1.89 24.37 -5.42
N ARG A 269 0.99 24.11 -4.46
CA ARG A 269 0.32 22.81 -4.33
C ARG A 269 -0.65 22.61 -5.51
N ARG A 270 -0.28 21.84 -6.52
CA ARG A 270 -1.27 21.13 -7.35
C ARG A 270 -1.53 19.78 -6.70
N LYS A 271 -2.77 19.59 -6.23
CA LYS A 271 -3.24 18.36 -5.57
C LYS A 271 -3.27 17.22 -6.58
N TRP A 272 -2.39 16.24 -6.43
CA TRP A 272 -2.66 14.87 -6.87
C TRP A 272 -3.86 14.37 -6.08
N ARG A 273 -5.02 14.36 -6.70
CA ARG A 273 -6.27 13.95 -6.06
C ARG A 273 -6.38 12.43 -6.27
N CYS A 274 -5.93 11.64 -5.29
CA CYS A 274 -6.50 10.29 -5.14
C CYS A 274 -8.00 10.49 -4.92
N MET A 275 -8.82 9.98 -5.82
CA MET A 275 -10.26 10.08 -5.66
C MET A 275 -10.66 9.19 -4.48
N PRO A 276 -11.40 9.70 -3.49
CA PRO A 276 -12.16 8.84 -2.59
C PRO A 276 -13.33 8.31 -3.42
N THR A 277 -13.36 7.02 -3.71
CA THR A 277 -14.60 6.36 -4.06
C THR A 277 -15.44 6.29 -2.78
N CYS A 278 -16.56 7.01 -2.79
CA CYS A 278 -17.57 6.97 -1.76
C CYS A 278 -18.19 5.57 -1.69
N GLY A 279 -18.34 5.02 -0.48
CA GLY A 279 -19.29 3.97 -0.06
C GLY A 279 -19.23 2.63 -0.81
N CYS A 280 -18.99 1.49 -0.17
CA CYS A 280 -19.48 1.04 1.14
C CYS A 280 -18.49 0.09 1.80
#